data_AF-A0A1G0LTN7-F1
#
_entry.id   AF-A0A1G0LTN7-F1
#
_cell.length_a   1.000
_cell.length_b   1.000
_cell.length_c   1.000
_cell.angle_alpha   90.00
_cell.angle_beta   90.00
_cell.angle_gamma   90.00
#
_symmetry.space_group_name_H-M   'P 1'
#
loop_
_entity.id
_entity.type
_entity.pdbx_description
1 polymer ?
#
loop_
_entity_poly.entity_id
_entity_poly.type
_entity_poly.pdbx_seq_one_letter_code
_entity_poly.pdbx_strand_id
1 'polypeptide(L)'
;MSKDITPLDDLINAFAYPLMKPALARSLAGQFCMGDIHDGSLAQKILLSGSLLAVGKIDEYKALVEQTDFSPLSYDDKVTFVDTLFRSFRENLFIPHANETYVEALLCLTRALLPPIMFPEQCTCEDAGRADSLKKLINLDYSSRIMPHVKGMVFFRALFMGPGSRKHEFGLRIQKCLASQGWDVGLLSPDSMQSFSTSETYDFALIDVALLNALKSSNDSALEVLKKIRRNFRKIIVIEPDPWSSDHTALFEEVVDQIDFVWGFTSDWPLLSKPGFTGKAILFPNVGGFDDMISDVDALGDWSRCSFGFVGSIGIPNLPRIYWALESLHRKLPIKYNVTEPGRDDGMSREASLYSYAKLLASSHVGVNFVKRLDGTPILTGRTLEVVSLKRLLLQERCPAMNSYFAEGEHFLDFSDIDGLCTAIEFIEDHPKTARMIAHEGHDYYMQHYSGRKLVEHFQVLLDL
;
A
#
# COMPACT_ATOMS: atom_id res chain seq x y z
N MET A 1 35.16 5.53 25.44
CA MET A 1 35.52 4.50 24.44
C MET A 1 34.40 4.53 23.41
N SER A 2 34.67 4.90 22.15
CA SER A 2 33.67 4.75 21.09
C SER A 2 33.41 3.27 20.91
N LYS A 3 32.14 2.84 21.03
CA LYS A 3 31.77 1.50 20.60
C LYS A 3 31.95 1.49 19.08
N ASP A 4 32.86 0.66 18.57
CA ASP A 4 32.98 0.43 17.13
C ASP A 4 31.64 -0.13 16.63
N ILE A 5 30.89 0.70 15.91
CA ILE A 5 29.63 0.30 15.30
C ILE A 5 30.00 -0.49 14.05
N THR A 6 29.67 -1.79 14.03
CA THR A 6 29.82 -2.62 12.83
C THR A 6 28.90 -2.07 11.73
N PRO A 7 29.40 -1.80 10.51
CA PRO A 7 28.57 -1.40 9.39
C PRO A 7 27.41 -2.37 9.14
N LEU A 8 26.24 -1.85 8.76
CA LEU A 8 25.05 -2.66 8.50
C LEU A 8 25.29 -3.73 7.42
N ASP A 9 25.99 -3.38 6.35
CA ASP A 9 26.34 -4.31 5.27
C ASP A 9 27.16 -5.50 5.78
N ASP A 10 28.06 -5.26 6.74
CA ASP A 10 28.86 -6.33 7.35
C ASP A 10 27.98 -7.25 8.20
N LEU A 11 26.96 -6.73 8.86
CA LEU A 11 26.00 -7.55 9.62
C LEU A 11 25.11 -8.38 8.69
N ILE A 12 24.61 -7.80 7.60
CA ILE A 12 23.81 -8.52 6.61
C ILE A 12 24.66 -9.63 5.98
N ASN A 13 25.89 -9.32 5.59
CA ASN A 13 26.84 -10.29 5.07
C ASN A 13 27.19 -11.37 6.12
N ALA A 14 27.38 -10.99 7.38
CA ALA A 14 27.62 -11.93 8.47
C ALA A 14 26.47 -12.93 8.62
N PHE A 15 25.21 -12.48 8.52
CA PHE A 15 24.06 -13.37 8.57
C PHE A 15 23.96 -14.28 7.33
N ALA A 16 24.12 -13.72 6.13
CA ALA A 16 23.91 -14.42 4.87
C ALA A 16 25.04 -15.39 4.51
N TYR A 17 26.28 -15.07 4.88
CA TYR A 17 27.47 -15.80 4.45
C TYR A 17 27.47 -17.29 4.88
N PRO A 18 27.15 -17.66 6.14
CA PRO A 18 27.04 -19.06 6.55
C PRO A 18 25.98 -19.84 5.80
N LEU A 19 24.87 -19.20 5.43
CA LEU A 19 23.76 -19.83 4.67
C LEU A 19 24.23 -20.25 3.27
N MET A 20 25.21 -19.54 2.71
CA MET A 20 25.85 -19.88 1.44
C MET A 20 27.05 -20.84 1.58
N LYS A 21 27.49 -21.15 2.82
CA LYS A 21 28.70 -21.94 3.11
C LYS A 21 28.43 -23.04 4.15
N PRO A 22 27.77 -24.16 3.77
CA PRO A 22 27.35 -25.19 4.72
C PRO A 22 28.48 -25.82 5.58
N ALA A 23 29.69 -25.93 5.03
CA ALA A 23 30.84 -26.46 5.78
C ALA A 23 31.29 -25.50 6.89
N LEU A 24 31.31 -24.19 6.61
CA LEU A 24 31.62 -23.17 7.60
C LEU A 24 30.52 -23.10 8.66
N ALA A 25 29.25 -23.10 8.24
CA ALA A 25 28.13 -23.10 9.17
C ALA A 25 28.19 -24.27 10.16
N ARG A 26 28.49 -25.50 9.69
CA ARG A 26 28.70 -26.66 10.56
C ARG A 26 29.86 -26.49 11.53
N SER A 27 30.97 -25.90 11.08
CA SER A 27 32.12 -25.62 11.96
C SER A 27 31.75 -24.62 13.05
N LEU A 28 31.12 -23.50 12.68
CA LEU A 28 30.75 -22.44 13.62
C LEU A 28 29.67 -22.91 14.60
N ALA A 29 28.62 -23.58 14.10
CA ALA A 29 27.55 -24.13 14.93
C ALA A 29 27.97 -25.35 15.79
N GLY A 30 29.05 -26.03 15.43
CA GLY A 30 29.63 -27.15 16.19
C GLY A 30 30.51 -26.70 17.35
N GLN A 31 31.08 -25.50 17.26
CA GLN A 31 31.87 -24.86 18.32
C GLN A 31 31.00 -24.04 19.30
N PHE A 32 29.69 -23.98 19.04
CA PHE A 32 28.72 -23.20 19.80
C PHE A 32 28.45 -23.77 21.19
N CYS A 33 28.67 -22.94 22.22
CA CYS A 33 28.17 -23.15 23.58
C CYS A 33 27.46 -21.88 24.05
N MET A 34 26.20 -22.00 24.51
CA MET A 34 25.39 -20.84 24.94
C MET A 34 26.07 -19.98 26.03
N GLY A 35 26.89 -20.61 26.88
CA GLY A 35 27.55 -19.93 28.01
C GLY A 35 28.62 -18.91 27.62
N ASP A 36 29.20 -19.02 26.41
CA ASP A 36 30.36 -18.20 26.00
C ASP A 36 29.96 -16.92 25.24
N ILE A 37 28.65 -16.69 25.06
CA ILE A 37 28.12 -15.71 24.10
C ILE A 37 27.86 -14.34 24.71
N HIS A 38 27.70 -14.25 26.04
CA HIS A 38 27.36 -12.99 26.70
C HIS A 38 28.30 -11.85 26.28
N ASP A 39 29.60 -12.15 26.11
CA ASP A 39 30.65 -11.18 25.79
C ASP A 39 30.94 -11.02 24.28
N GLY A 40 30.26 -11.77 23.42
CA GLY A 40 30.45 -11.71 21.96
C GLY A 40 29.96 -10.38 21.35
N SER A 41 30.64 -9.90 20.31
CA SER A 41 30.18 -8.73 19.55
C SER A 41 28.87 -9.02 18.80
N LEU A 42 28.11 -7.97 18.46
CA LEU A 42 26.87 -8.12 17.68
C LEU A 42 27.13 -8.86 16.36
N ALA A 43 28.22 -8.54 15.66
CA ALA A 43 28.60 -9.20 14.42
C ALA A 43 28.86 -10.71 14.61
N GLN A 44 29.52 -11.10 15.69
CA GLN A 44 29.73 -12.51 16.03
C GLN A 44 28.41 -13.24 16.30
N LYS A 45 27.50 -12.61 17.08
CA LYS A 45 26.18 -13.16 17.37
C LYS A 45 25.35 -13.33 16.09
N ILE A 46 25.35 -12.33 15.21
CA ILE A 46 24.65 -12.39 13.91
C ILE A 46 25.23 -13.48 12.98
N LEU A 47 26.56 -13.59 12.87
CA LEU A 47 27.23 -14.65 12.11
C LEU A 47 26.85 -16.05 12.61
N LEU A 48 26.78 -16.18 13.93
CA LEU A 48 26.44 -17.42 14.61
C LEU A 48 24.97 -17.78 14.43
N SER A 49 24.06 -16.80 14.51
CA SER A 49 22.64 -16.98 14.16
C SER A 49 22.48 -17.48 12.73
N GLY A 50 23.16 -16.88 11.74
CA GLY A 50 23.15 -17.38 10.36
C GLY A 50 23.67 -18.81 10.25
N SER A 51 24.68 -19.18 11.04
CA SER A 51 25.28 -20.52 11.06
C SER A 51 24.34 -21.57 11.68
N LEU A 52 23.70 -21.25 12.80
CA LEU A 52 22.72 -22.12 13.48
C LEU A 52 21.52 -22.38 12.56
N LEU A 53 21.02 -21.34 11.90
CA LEU A 53 19.94 -21.44 10.92
C LEU A 53 20.35 -22.33 9.73
N ALA A 54 21.56 -22.15 9.20
CA ALA A 54 22.08 -22.95 8.08
C ALA A 54 22.19 -24.46 8.37
N VAL A 55 22.32 -24.85 9.64
CA VAL A 55 22.41 -26.26 10.06
C VAL A 55 21.13 -26.80 10.69
N GLY A 56 20.05 -26.00 10.72
CA GLY A 56 18.76 -26.41 11.27
C GLY A 56 18.68 -26.48 12.80
N LYS A 57 19.58 -25.78 13.52
CA LYS A 57 19.57 -25.68 15.00
C LYS A 57 18.68 -24.51 15.44
N ILE A 58 17.36 -24.69 15.35
CA ILE A 58 16.39 -23.59 15.48
C ILE A 58 16.15 -23.16 16.92
N ASP A 59 16.16 -24.08 17.87
CA ASP A 59 15.97 -23.72 19.27
C ASP A 59 17.16 -22.90 19.79
N GLU A 60 18.39 -23.30 19.42
CA GLU A 60 19.60 -22.54 19.73
C GLU A 60 19.62 -21.17 19.02
N TYR A 61 19.15 -21.11 17.77
CA TYR A 61 19.00 -19.86 17.04
C TYR A 61 18.06 -18.90 17.77
N LYS A 62 16.87 -19.35 18.16
CA LYS A 62 15.87 -18.53 18.87
C LYS A 62 16.45 -18.02 20.18
N ALA A 63 17.03 -18.91 20.98
CA ALA A 63 17.65 -18.55 22.25
C ALA A 63 18.76 -17.49 22.07
N LEU A 64 19.57 -17.62 21.01
CA LEU A 64 20.60 -16.63 20.68
C LEU A 64 20.00 -15.28 20.28
N VAL A 65 19.00 -15.28 19.40
CA VAL A 65 18.33 -14.06 18.93
C VAL A 65 17.66 -13.32 20.10
N GLU A 66 16.96 -14.03 20.98
CA GLU A 66 16.31 -13.46 22.18
C GLU A 66 17.31 -12.86 23.17
N GLN A 67 18.51 -13.41 23.27
CA GLN A 67 19.58 -12.92 24.15
C GLN A 67 20.47 -11.85 23.49
N THR A 68 20.27 -11.57 22.19
CA THR A 68 21.08 -10.60 21.46
C THR A 68 20.58 -9.19 21.71
N ASP A 69 21.44 -8.33 22.26
CA ASP A 69 21.17 -6.90 22.39
C ASP A 69 21.31 -6.19 21.04
N PHE A 70 20.17 -5.86 20.42
CA PHE A 70 20.09 -5.09 19.19
C PHE A 70 20.04 -3.56 19.43
N SER A 71 20.14 -3.08 20.67
CA SER A 71 20.19 -1.64 20.97
C SER A 71 21.34 -0.87 20.29
N PRO A 72 22.48 -1.48 19.89
CA PRO A 72 23.50 -0.77 19.12
C PRO A 72 23.08 -0.37 17.70
N LEU A 73 22.04 -1.00 17.13
CA LEU A 73 21.52 -0.65 15.81
C LEU A 73 20.55 0.51 15.91
N SER A 74 20.64 1.46 14.98
CA SER A 74 19.59 2.46 14.82
C SER A 74 18.27 1.81 14.38
N TYR A 75 17.16 2.53 14.51
CA TYR A 75 15.87 2.05 14.00
C TYR A 75 15.92 1.78 12.50
N ASP A 76 16.51 2.70 11.72
CA ASP A 76 16.64 2.57 10.26
C ASP A 76 17.53 1.38 9.87
N ASP A 77 18.58 1.11 10.64
CA ASP A 77 19.42 -0.08 10.44
C ASP A 77 18.63 -1.37 10.65
N LYS A 78 17.81 -1.44 11.70
CA LYS A 78 16.96 -2.63 11.98
C LYS A 78 15.93 -2.85 10.89
N VAL A 79 15.27 -1.78 10.43
CA VAL A 79 14.31 -1.79 9.32
C VAL A 79 14.97 -2.30 8.04
N THR A 80 16.12 -1.73 7.69
CA THR A 80 16.87 -2.10 6.49
C THR A 80 17.39 -3.53 6.56
N PHE A 81 17.83 -3.97 7.75
CA PHE A 81 18.27 -5.34 8.00
C PHE A 81 17.13 -6.34 7.74
N VAL A 82 15.95 -6.12 8.32
CA VAL A 82 14.79 -7.01 8.14
C VAL A 82 14.31 -7.01 6.68
N ASP A 83 14.19 -5.85 6.04
CA ASP A 83 13.80 -5.74 4.63
C ASP A 83 14.77 -6.53 3.73
N THR A 84 16.08 -6.34 3.94
CA THR A 84 17.12 -7.00 3.13
C THR A 84 17.09 -8.52 3.31
N LEU A 85 16.96 -9.00 4.55
CA LEU A 85 16.83 -10.43 4.80
C LEU A 85 15.57 -11.00 4.16
N PHE A 86 14.41 -10.37 4.37
CA PHE A 86 13.18 -10.81 3.74
C PHE A 86 13.30 -10.90 2.22
N ARG A 87 13.84 -9.87 1.56
CA ARG A 87 14.08 -9.87 0.11
C ARG A 87 15.01 -11.00 -0.34
N SER A 88 16.05 -11.28 0.44
CA SER A 88 17.02 -12.35 0.15
C SER A 88 16.39 -13.74 0.24
N PHE A 89 15.43 -13.95 1.16
CA PHE A 89 14.74 -15.24 1.32
C PHE A 89 13.41 -15.33 0.57
N ARG A 90 12.87 -14.22 0.07
CA ARG A 90 11.52 -14.12 -0.50
C ARG A 90 11.23 -15.19 -1.54
N GLU A 91 12.16 -15.41 -2.47
CA GLU A 91 12.00 -16.42 -3.53
C GLU A 91 11.89 -17.83 -2.95
N ASN A 92 12.55 -18.12 -1.84
CA ASN A 92 12.48 -19.41 -1.15
C ASN A 92 11.26 -19.52 -0.21
N LEU A 93 10.76 -18.40 0.32
CA LEU A 93 9.63 -18.36 1.27
C LEU A 93 8.27 -18.60 0.59
N PHE A 94 8.12 -18.26 -0.68
CA PHE A 94 6.84 -18.38 -1.39
C PHE A 94 6.75 -19.57 -2.35
N ILE A 95 7.72 -20.49 -2.31
CA ILE A 95 7.64 -21.78 -3.01
C ILE A 95 6.76 -22.73 -2.19
N PRO A 96 5.90 -23.56 -2.82
CA PRO A 96 5.19 -24.63 -2.13
C PRO A 96 6.18 -25.50 -1.35
N HIS A 97 5.94 -25.72 -0.04
CA HIS A 97 6.87 -26.37 0.89
C HIS A 97 8.07 -25.53 1.37
N ALA A 98 7.90 -24.20 1.45
CA ALA A 98 8.83 -23.35 2.20
C ALA A 98 9.18 -24.02 3.53
N ASN A 99 10.47 -24.12 3.82
CA ASN A 99 10.94 -24.82 5.01
C ASN A 99 10.41 -24.06 6.24
N GLU A 100 9.48 -24.67 6.98
CA GLU A 100 8.83 -24.10 8.18
C GLU A 100 9.85 -23.48 9.14
N THR A 101 11.00 -24.15 9.25
CA THR A 101 12.24 -23.74 9.90
C THR A 101 12.67 -22.29 9.55
N TYR A 102 12.74 -21.92 8.26
CA TYR A 102 13.18 -20.59 7.84
C TYR A 102 12.14 -19.52 8.17
N VAL A 103 10.86 -19.84 8.02
CA VAL A 103 9.77 -18.91 8.33
C VAL A 103 9.79 -18.57 9.81
N GLU A 104 9.87 -19.59 10.67
CA GLU A 104 9.92 -19.43 12.12
C GLU A 104 11.16 -18.64 12.57
N ALA A 105 12.32 -18.93 11.98
CA ALA A 105 13.56 -18.20 12.27
C ALA A 105 13.44 -16.70 11.89
N LEU A 106 12.98 -16.39 10.67
CA LEU A 106 12.80 -15.01 10.23
C LEU A 106 11.76 -14.28 11.06
N LEU A 107 10.69 -14.96 11.48
CA LEU A 107 9.66 -14.39 12.34
C LEU A 107 10.23 -14.03 13.74
N CYS A 108 11.01 -14.92 14.34
CA CYS A 108 11.71 -14.68 15.61
C CYS A 108 12.65 -13.46 15.51
N LEU A 109 13.48 -13.40 14.47
CA LEU A 109 14.39 -12.27 14.24
C LEU A 109 13.68 -10.96 13.94
N THR A 110 12.59 -11.02 13.17
CA THR A 110 11.74 -9.85 12.89
C THR A 110 11.17 -9.28 14.19
N ARG A 111 10.67 -10.15 15.09
CA ARG A 111 10.18 -9.77 16.43
C ARG A 111 11.27 -9.17 17.32
N ALA A 112 12.48 -9.69 17.26
CA ALA A 112 13.59 -9.18 18.07
C ALA A 112 14.13 -7.82 17.57
N LEU A 113 14.05 -7.55 16.27
CA LEU A 113 14.57 -6.32 15.67
C LEU A 113 13.54 -5.19 15.63
N LEU A 114 12.28 -5.47 15.32
CA LEU A 114 11.29 -4.43 15.07
C LEU A 114 10.48 -4.09 16.33
N PRO A 115 10.03 -2.82 16.47
CA PRO A 115 9.28 -2.41 17.64
C PRO A 115 7.87 -3.04 17.69
N PRO A 116 7.30 -3.17 18.91
CA PRO A 116 5.93 -3.62 19.16
C PRO A 116 4.84 -3.08 18.24
N ILE A 117 4.93 -1.78 17.89
CA ILE A 117 3.92 -1.10 17.06
C ILE A 117 3.75 -1.71 15.66
N MET A 118 4.74 -2.47 15.19
CA MET A 118 4.65 -3.20 13.93
C MET A 118 3.88 -4.52 14.05
N PHE A 119 3.59 -4.97 15.28
CA PHE A 119 2.88 -6.21 15.56
C PHE A 119 1.44 -5.91 15.98
N PRO A 120 0.44 -6.42 15.25
CA PRO A 120 -0.97 -6.17 15.54
C PRO A 120 -1.38 -6.60 16.96
N GLU A 121 -0.78 -7.67 17.48
CA GLU A 121 -1.02 -8.21 18.83
C GLU A 121 -0.67 -7.24 19.97
N GLN A 122 0.16 -6.22 19.71
CA GLN A 122 0.69 -5.30 20.73
C GLN A 122 0.18 -3.87 20.58
N CYS A 123 -0.58 -3.60 19.52
CA CYS A 123 -1.41 -2.40 19.45
C CYS A 123 -2.64 -2.63 20.32
N THR A 124 -2.54 -2.32 21.62
CA THR A 124 -3.72 -2.17 22.46
C THR A 124 -4.55 -1.05 21.86
N CYS A 125 -5.59 -1.39 21.08
CA CYS A 125 -6.63 -0.48 20.66
C CYS A 125 -7.48 0.01 21.86
N GLU A 126 -6.91 0.08 23.07
CA GLU A 126 -7.53 0.70 24.24
C GLU A 126 -7.68 2.21 24.04
N ASP A 127 -6.86 2.83 23.18
CA ASP A 127 -7.07 4.22 22.70
C ASP A 127 -8.05 4.33 21.52
N ALA A 128 -8.61 3.21 21.02
CA ALA A 128 -9.85 3.22 20.24
C ALA A 128 -11.10 3.19 21.15
N GLY A 129 -10.95 3.60 22.40
CA GLY A 129 -12.05 3.94 23.28
C GLY A 129 -13.02 4.87 22.57
N ARG A 130 -14.25 4.37 22.36
CA ARG A 130 -15.45 5.14 21.99
C ARG A 130 -15.40 5.90 20.67
N ALA A 131 -15.58 5.16 19.58
CA ALA A 131 -16.43 5.64 18.48
C ALA A 131 -17.14 4.46 17.80
N ASP A 132 -17.91 3.71 18.60
CA ASP A 132 -19.04 2.88 18.14
C ASP A 132 -20.23 3.74 17.69
N SER A 133 -20.02 5.05 17.52
CA SER A 133 -20.84 5.81 16.60
C SER A 133 -20.51 5.27 15.21
N LEU A 134 -21.38 4.41 14.67
CA LEU A 134 -21.58 4.22 13.24
C LEU A 134 -21.16 5.49 12.51
N LYS A 135 -19.90 5.56 12.03
CA LYS A 135 -19.50 6.70 11.22
C LYS A 135 -20.40 6.60 10.01
N LYS A 136 -21.28 7.58 9.87
CA LYS A 136 -22.17 7.65 8.72
C LYS A 136 -21.29 7.59 7.49
N LEU A 137 -21.57 6.64 6.59
CA LEU A 137 -20.88 6.53 5.30
C LEU A 137 -20.86 7.92 4.65
N ILE A 138 -19.72 8.27 4.06
CA ILE A 138 -19.55 9.56 3.40
C ILE A 138 -20.61 9.67 2.32
N ASN A 139 -21.48 10.66 2.48
CA ASN A 139 -22.48 10.97 1.47
C ASN A 139 -21.82 11.82 0.39
N LEU A 140 -21.70 11.27 -0.80
CA LEU A 140 -21.19 11.98 -1.97
C LEU A 140 -22.38 12.44 -2.82
N ASP A 141 -22.27 13.64 -3.36
CA ASP A 141 -23.26 14.17 -4.29
C ASP A 141 -22.91 13.75 -5.71
N TYR A 142 -23.93 13.39 -6.49
CA TYR A 142 -23.78 12.92 -7.87
C TYR A 142 -24.72 13.68 -8.78
N SER A 143 -24.25 14.04 -9.97
CA SER A 143 -25.12 14.57 -11.00
C SER A 143 -26.06 13.47 -11.50
N SER A 144 -27.31 13.83 -11.82
CA SER A 144 -28.27 12.90 -12.42
C SER A 144 -27.95 12.61 -13.89
N ARG A 145 -27.11 13.43 -14.52
CA ARG A 145 -26.71 13.33 -15.92
C ARG A 145 -25.28 13.84 -16.13
N ILE A 146 -24.50 13.08 -16.90
CA ILE A 146 -23.16 13.49 -17.32
C ILE A 146 -23.23 14.35 -18.59
N MET A 147 -22.55 15.50 -18.59
CA MET A 147 -22.40 16.38 -19.74
C MET A 147 -21.29 15.87 -20.67
N PRO A 148 -21.54 15.75 -21.99
CA PRO A 148 -20.58 15.15 -22.93
C PRO A 148 -19.53 16.12 -23.51
N HIS A 149 -19.38 17.33 -22.98
CA HIS A 149 -18.53 18.38 -23.57
C HIS A 149 -17.65 19.12 -22.56
N VAL A 150 -17.33 18.47 -21.44
CA VAL A 150 -16.40 19.02 -20.45
C VAL A 150 -14.98 18.84 -20.97
N LYS A 151 -14.19 19.91 -20.95
CA LYS A 151 -12.78 19.92 -21.37
C LYS A 151 -11.87 19.97 -20.15
N GLY A 152 -10.90 19.07 -20.08
CA GLY A 152 -9.96 19.05 -18.96
C GLY A 152 -8.56 18.59 -19.31
N MET A 153 -7.64 18.82 -18.38
CA MET A 153 -6.26 18.33 -18.46
C MET A 153 -5.86 17.65 -17.15
N VAL A 154 -5.26 16.46 -17.27
CA VAL A 154 -4.65 15.73 -16.15
C VAL A 154 -3.13 15.88 -16.27
N PHE A 155 -2.51 16.49 -15.26
CA PHE A 155 -1.08 16.60 -15.11
C PHE A 155 -0.63 15.59 -14.04
N PHE A 156 0.06 14.53 -14.46
CA PHE A 156 0.44 13.44 -13.56
C PHE A 156 1.89 13.01 -13.77
N ARG A 157 2.55 12.56 -12.70
CA ARG A 157 3.91 12.00 -12.81
C ARG A 157 3.95 10.80 -13.74
N ALA A 158 5.05 10.67 -14.50
CA ALA A 158 5.18 9.59 -15.47
C ALA A 158 5.57 8.24 -14.85
N LEU A 159 6.29 8.28 -13.72
CA LEU A 159 6.93 7.15 -13.02
C LEU A 159 6.46 7.08 -11.57
N PHE A 160 6.41 5.89 -10.98
CA PHE A 160 5.85 5.66 -9.65
C PHE A 160 6.75 6.24 -8.53
N MET A 161 8.05 5.93 -8.56
CA MET A 161 9.05 6.27 -7.54
C MET A 161 10.27 7.03 -8.10
N GLY A 162 10.24 7.45 -9.37
CA GLY A 162 11.34 8.13 -10.06
C GLY A 162 12.05 7.25 -11.09
N PRO A 163 13.25 7.65 -11.57
CA PRO A 163 13.99 6.92 -12.60
C PRO A 163 14.20 5.43 -12.23
N GLY A 164 13.93 4.52 -13.17
CA GLY A 164 14.08 3.08 -12.96
C GLY A 164 12.88 2.40 -12.28
N SER A 165 11.87 3.15 -11.85
CA SER A 165 10.60 2.60 -11.35
C SER A 165 9.58 2.38 -12.48
N ARG A 166 8.53 1.60 -12.20
CA ARG A 166 7.44 1.37 -13.17
C ARG A 166 6.73 2.67 -13.54
N LYS A 167 6.07 2.67 -14.71
CA LYS A 167 5.23 3.79 -15.16
C LYS A 167 4.02 3.94 -14.23
N HIS A 168 3.71 5.18 -13.88
CA HIS A 168 2.56 5.49 -13.02
C HIS A 168 1.24 5.38 -13.80
N GLU A 169 0.25 4.71 -13.20
CA GLU A 169 -1.02 4.37 -13.84
C GLU A 169 -2.18 5.33 -13.50
N PHE A 170 -2.17 6.01 -12.34
CA PHE A 170 -3.31 6.84 -11.90
C PHE A 170 -3.74 7.91 -12.90
N GLY A 171 -2.81 8.71 -13.45
CA GLY A 171 -3.16 9.73 -14.45
C GLY A 171 -3.89 9.14 -15.67
N LEU A 172 -3.46 7.96 -16.13
CA LEU A 172 -4.12 7.24 -17.22
C LEU A 172 -5.51 6.72 -16.81
N ARG A 173 -5.65 6.17 -15.61
CA ARG A 173 -6.92 5.66 -15.09
C ARG A 173 -7.97 6.77 -14.96
N ILE A 174 -7.58 7.90 -14.39
CA ILE A 174 -8.43 9.10 -14.26
C ILE A 174 -8.83 9.60 -15.66
N GLN A 175 -7.86 9.75 -16.56
CA GLN A 175 -8.14 10.24 -17.92
C GLN A 175 -9.08 9.31 -18.69
N LYS A 176 -8.84 8.00 -18.68
CA LYS A 176 -9.72 7.01 -19.32
C LYS A 176 -11.13 7.02 -18.74
N CYS A 177 -11.23 7.12 -17.42
CA CYS A 177 -12.50 7.19 -16.71
C CYS A 177 -13.33 8.38 -17.20
N LEU A 178 -12.74 9.59 -17.23
CA LEU A 178 -13.42 10.81 -17.69
C LEU A 178 -13.78 10.71 -19.18
N ALA A 179 -12.84 10.28 -20.02
CA ALA A 179 -13.04 10.12 -21.46
C ALA A 179 -14.13 9.10 -21.81
N SER A 180 -14.28 8.03 -21.03
CA SER A 180 -15.33 7.01 -21.23
C SER A 180 -16.75 7.57 -21.11
N GLN A 181 -16.92 8.71 -20.42
CA GLN A 181 -18.20 9.40 -20.24
C GLN A 181 -18.37 10.58 -21.22
N GLY A 182 -17.50 10.68 -22.23
CA GLY A 182 -17.58 11.67 -23.30
C GLY A 182 -16.81 12.97 -23.03
N TRP A 183 -16.08 13.09 -21.93
CA TRP A 183 -15.28 14.29 -21.66
C TRP A 183 -14.02 14.33 -22.55
N ASP A 184 -13.64 15.52 -23.00
CA ASP A 184 -12.41 15.75 -23.76
C ASP A 184 -11.26 16.04 -22.78
N VAL A 185 -10.54 14.99 -22.39
CA VAL A 185 -9.51 15.07 -21.33
C VAL A 185 -8.16 14.59 -21.85
N GLY A 186 -7.18 15.49 -21.83
CA GLY A 186 -5.78 15.18 -22.11
C GLY A 186 -5.01 14.70 -20.88
N LEU A 187 -3.99 13.86 -21.10
CA LEU A 187 -2.99 13.49 -20.10
C LEU A 187 -1.65 14.09 -20.51
N LEU A 188 -1.12 14.99 -19.67
CA LEU A 188 0.12 15.72 -19.94
C LEU A 188 1.24 15.27 -19.01
N SER A 189 2.47 15.39 -19.52
CA SER A 189 3.68 15.09 -18.76
C SER A 189 4.01 16.23 -17.78
N PRO A 190 4.89 15.97 -16.79
CA PRO A 190 5.39 17.00 -15.88
C PRO A 190 5.95 18.25 -16.60
N ASP A 191 6.75 18.04 -17.65
CA ASP A 191 7.44 19.11 -18.38
C ASP A 191 6.46 20.03 -19.12
N SER A 192 5.32 19.49 -19.54
CA SER A 192 4.27 20.26 -20.20
C SER A 192 3.55 21.22 -19.24
N MET A 193 3.59 20.99 -17.92
CA MET A 193 2.89 21.81 -16.94
C MET A 193 3.45 23.23 -16.85
N GLN A 194 4.79 23.37 -16.82
CA GLN A 194 5.46 24.67 -16.71
C GLN A 194 5.33 25.53 -17.97
N SER A 195 5.26 24.86 -19.13
CA SER A 195 5.19 25.46 -20.46
C SER A 195 3.78 25.55 -21.01
N PHE A 196 2.77 25.12 -20.24
CA PHE A 196 1.38 25.06 -20.70
C PHE A 196 0.87 26.45 -21.09
N SER A 197 0.50 26.59 -22.35
CA SER A 197 -0.08 27.80 -22.92
C SER A 197 -1.07 27.40 -24.01
N THR A 198 -2.24 28.03 -24.01
CA THR A 198 -3.31 27.79 -24.97
C THR A 198 -4.17 29.04 -25.10
N SER A 199 -4.85 29.20 -26.24
CA SER A 199 -5.89 30.22 -26.40
C SER A 199 -7.26 29.74 -25.92
N GLU A 200 -7.41 28.45 -25.64
CA GLU A 200 -8.67 27.86 -25.19
C GLU A 200 -8.80 27.90 -23.66
N THR A 201 -10.02 28.09 -23.16
CA THR A 201 -10.33 27.90 -21.74
C THR A 201 -10.86 26.48 -21.52
N TYR A 202 -10.31 25.81 -20.51
CA TYR A 202 -10.69 24.47 -20.06
C TYR A 202 -11.52 24.55 -18.78
N ASP A 203 -12.37 23.55 -18.54
CA ASP A 203 -13.22 23.49 -17.35
C ASP A 203 -12.41 23.15 -16.10
N PHE A 204 -11.44 22.25 -16.20
CA PHE A 204 -10.60 21.89 -15.06
C PHE A 204 -9.17 21.46 -15.42
N ALA A 205 -8.25 21.72 -14.50
CA ALA A 205 -6.96 21.04 -14.42
C ALA A 205 -6.96 20.13 -13.19
N LEU A 206 -6.50 18.89 -13.35
CA LEU A 206 -6.22 17.96 -12.25
C LEU A 206 -4.72 17.74 -12.17
N ILE A 207 -4.12 18.04 -11.02
CA ILE A 207 -2.66 18.09 -10.85
C ILE A 207 -2.24 17.17 -9.71
N ASP A 208 -1.34 16.24 -9.98
CA ASP A 208 -0.65 15.43 -8.97
C ASP A 208 0.27 16.32 -8.11
N VAL A 209 0.06 16.31 -6.79
CA VAL A 209 0.82 17.13 -5.83
C VAL A 209 2.34 16.89 -5.92
N ALA A 210 2.76 15.68 -6.30
CA ALA A 210 4.18 15.37 -6.46
C ALA A 210 4.84 16.23 -7.55
N LEU A 211 4.09 16.65 -8.57
CA LEU A 211 4.60 17.57 -9.61
C LEU A 211 4.88 18.95 -9.04
N LEU A 212 3.97 19.46 -8.21
CA LEU A 212 4.16 20.74 -7.53
C LEU A 212 5.33 20.68 -6.55
N ASN A 213 5.48 19.56 -5.83
CA ASN A 213 6.60 19.38 -4.91
C ASN A 213 7.95 19.30 -5.63
N ALA A 214 8.00 18.65 -6.80
CA ALA A 214 9.21 18.58 -7.62
C ALA A 214 9.70 19.95 -8.11
N LEU A 215 8.80 20.95 -8.21
CA LEU A 215 9.18 22.32 -8.57
C LEU A 215 10.04 22.99 -7.50
N LYS A 216 9.99 22.58 -6.23
CA LYS A 216 10.86 23.14 -5.18
C LYS A 216 12.35 22.96 -5.46
N SER A 217 12.70 21.93 -6.22
CA SER A 217 14.08 21.67 -6.66
C SER A 217 14.42 22.39 -7.97
N SER A 218 13.44 23.03 -8.61
CA SER A 218 13.61 23.85 -9.80
C SER A 218 13.69 25.34 -9.42
N ASN A 219 14.12 26.20 -10.33
CA ASN A 219 14.07 27.65 -10.13
C ASN A 219 12.63 28.22 -10.16
N ASP A 220 11.63 27.39 -10.45
CA ASP A 220 10.22 27.79 -10.52
C ASP A 220 9.49 27.53 -9.19
N SER A 221 8.72 28.52 -8.72
CA SER A 221 7.80 28.33 -7.60
C SER A 221 6.51 27.64 -8.06
N ALA A 222 6.02 26.68 -7.27
CA ALA A 222 4.72 26.03 -7.50
C ALA A 222 3.57 27.05 -7.60
N LEU A 223 3.63 28.13 -6.80
CA LEU A 223 2.67 29.22 -6.84
C LEU A 223 2.64 29.92 -8.20
N GLU A 224 3.81 30.20 -8.79
CA GLU A 224 3.90 30.89 -10.08
C GLU A 224 3.43 30.01 -11.24
N VAL A 225 3.72 28.71 -11.20
CA VAL A 225 3.19 27.74 -12.18
C VAL A 225 1.67 27.66 -12.08
N LEU A 226 1.11 27.56 -10.87
CA LEU A 226 -0.34 27.53 -10.68
C LEU A 226 -1.03 28.82 -11.13
N LYS A 227 -0.45 30.01 -10.89
CA LYS A 227 -0.96 31.29 -11.41
C LYS A 227 -1.01 31.31 -12.94
N LYS A 228 -0.04 30.69 -13.63
CA LYS A 228 -0.04 30.57 -15.09
C LYS A 228 -1.14 29.62 -15.56
N ILE A 229 -1.24 28.44 -14.93
CA ILE A 229 -2.28 27.45 -15.22
C ILE A 229 -3.67 28.07 -15.04
N ARG A 230 -3.92 28.74 -13.91
CA ARG A 230 -5.19 29.39 -13.55
C ARG A 230 -5.77 30.30 -14.64
N ARG A 231 -4.95 30.87 -15.52
CA ARG A 231 -5.41 31.70 -16.65
C ARG A 231 -6.19 30.93 -17.70
N ASN A 232 -5.97 29.62 -17.80
CA ASN A 232 -6.54 28.75 -18.83
C ASN A 232 -7.60 27.79 -18.30
N PHE A 233 -7.76 27.66 -16.98
CA PHE A 233 -8.64 26.69 -16.35
C PHE A 233 -9.62 27.35 -15.39
N ARG A 234 -10.91 27.01 -15.52
CA ARG A 234 -11.96 27.50 -14.60
C ARG A 234 -11.77 26.96 -13.20
N LYS A 235 -11.45 25.67 -13.06
CA LYS A 235 -11.19 25.00 -11.80
C LYS A 235 -9.81 24.33 -11.78
N ILE A 236 -9.17 24.28 -10.62
CA ILE A 236 -7.93 23.54 -10.38
C ILE A 236 -8.17 22.61 -9.19
N ILE A 237 -7.96 21.31 -9.46
CA ILE A 237 -8.01 20.22 -8.50
C ILE A 237 -6.57 19.75 -8.29
N VAL A 238 -6.12 19.67 -7.04
CA VAL A 238 -4.84 19.02 -6.71
C VAL A 238 -5.11 17.72 -5.99
N ILE A 239 -4.57 16.61 -6.49
CA ILE A 239 -4.73 15.27 -5.89
C ILE A 239 -3.51 14.93 -5.02
N GLU A 240 -3.80 14.46 -3.81
CA GLU A 240 -2.86 13.81 -2.90
C GLU A 240 -3.26 12.33 -2.76
N PRO A 241 -2.56 11.40 -3.45
CA PRO A 241 -2.87 9.98 -3.35
C PRO A 241 -2.44 9.35 -2.01
N ASP A 242 -1.62 10.02 -1.20
CA ASP A 242 -1.15 9.55 0.11
C ASP A 242 -1.34 10.62 1.21
N PRO A 243 -2.59 10.95 1.60
CA PRO A 243 -2.86 12.03 2.56
C PRO A 243 -2.31 11.76 3.98
N TRP A 244 -1.86 10.53 4.26
CA TRP A 244 -1.30 10.14 5.55
C TRP A 244 0.17 10.47 5.73
N SER A 245 0.93 10.73 4.66
CA SER A 245 2.38 11.02 4.81
C SER A 245 2.66 12.41 5.41
N SER A 246 1.70 13.33 5.36
CA SER A 246 1.81 14.74 5.78
C SER A 246 2.85 15.59 5.03
N ASP A 247 3.64 15.00 4.12
CA ASP A 247 4.80 15.60 3.44
C ASP A 247 4.47 16.88 2.65
N HIS A 248 3.23 17.00 2.17
CA HIS A 248 2.82 18.10 1.30
C HIS A 248 2.00 19.18 2.01
N THR A 249 1.82 19.09 3.33
CA THR A 249 0.97 20.04 4.08
C THR A 249 1.37 21.51 3.87
N ALA A 250 2.66 21.82 4.00
CA ALA A 250 3.16 23.19 3.81
C ALA A 250 3.00 23.68 2.37
N LEU A 251 3.15 22.78 1.39
CA LEU A 251 2.95 23.10 -0.02
C LEU A 251 1.48 23.44 -0.30
N PHE A 252 0.55 22.66 0.25
CA PHE A 252 -0.88 22.94 0.11
C PHE A 252 -1.23 24.31 0.70
N GLU A 253 -0.71 24.65 1.88
CA GLU A 253 -0.93 25.97 2.49
C GLU A 253 -0.40 27.12 1.64
N GLU A 254 0.76 26.94 1.00
CA GLU A 254 1.34 27.93 0.09
C GLU A 254 0.44 28.20 -1.13
N VAL A 255 -0.21 27.17 -1.67
CA VAL A 255 -0.95 27.25 -2.94
C VAL A 255 -2.47 27.29 -2.79
N VAL A 256 -3.00 27.34 -1.56
CA VAL A 256 -4.43 27.18 -1.27
C VAL A 256 -5.32 28.18 -2.01
N ASP A 257 -4.85 29.41 -2.22
CA ASP A 257 -5.57 30.46 -2.93
C ASP A 257 -5.59 30.26 -4.45
N GLN A 258 -4.72 29.39 -4.97
CA GLN A 258 -4.64 29.05 -6.39
C GLN A 258 -5.35 27.75 -6.74
N ILE A 259 -6.02 27.08 -5.79
CA ILE A 259 -6.72 25.82 -6.02
C ILE A 259 -8.18 25.91 -5.56
N ASP A 260 -9.07 25.24 -6.29
CA ASP A 260 -10.49 25.15 -5.92
C ASP A 260 -10.74 23.96 -5.02
N PHE A 261 -10.10 22.84 -5.33
CA PHE A 261 -10.31 21.59 -4.64
C PHE A 261 -9.02 20.82 -4.36
N VAL A 262 -9.03 20.06 -3.28
CA VAL A 262 -8.03 19.06 -2.94
C VAL A 262 -8.70 17.70 -2.91
N TRP A 263 -8.18 16.76 -3.70
CA TRP A 263 -8.67 15.39 -3.74
C TRP A 263 -7.78 14.48 -2.88
N GLY A 264 -8.37 13.90 -1.84
CA GLY A 264 -7.75 12.87 -1.00
C GLY A 264 -8.73 11.75 -0.65
N PHE A 265 -8.25 10.71 0.02
CA PHE A 265 -9.00 9.47 0.26
C PHE A 265 -9.47 9.28 1.70
N THR A 266 -9.38 10.31 2.55
CA THR A 266 -9.80 10.19 3.94
C THR A 266 -10.33 11.50 4.50
N SER A 267 -11.40 11.39 5.30
CA SER A 267 -12.06 12.53 5.94
C SER A 267 -11.33 13.03 7.18
N ASP A 268 -10.44 12.22 7.76
CA ASP A 268 -9.63 12.58 8.94
C ASP A 268 -8.29 13.24 8.58
N TRP A 269 -8.09 13.60 7.31
CA TRP A 269 -6.89 14.27 6.85
C TRP A 269 -6.72 15.63 7.53
N PRO A 270 -5.65 15.87 8.33
CA PRO A 270 -5.49 17.11 9.11
C PRO A 270 -5.46 18.40 8.28
N LEU A 271 -5.17 18.32 6.97
CA LEU A 271 -5.24 19.46 6.08
C LEU A 271 -6.66 20.05 6.01
N LEU A 272 -7.69 19.21 6.08
CA LEU A 272 -9.09 19.59 5.87
C LEU A 272 -9.67 20.42 7.01
N SER A 273 -9.08 20.37 8.21
CA SER A 273 -9.50 21.21 9.34
C SER A 273 -8.92 22.63 9.28
N LYS A 274 -8.02 22.92 8.33
CA LYS A 274 -7.41 24.25 8.20
C LYS A 274 -8.37 25.22 7.49
N PRO A 275 -8.46 26.50 7.92
CA PRO A 275 -9.47 27.43 7.41
C PRO A 275 -9.56 27.54 5.88
N GLY A 276 -8.43 27.56 5.18
CA GLY A 276 -8.37 27.68 3.71
C GLY A 276 -8.88 26.46 2.93
N PHE A 277 -9.10 25.31 3.59
CA PHE A 277 -9.54 24.06 2.95
C PHE A 277 -11.00 23.70 3.26
N THR A 278 -11.70 24.52 4.06
CA THR A 278 -13.12 24.32 4.37
C THR A 278 -13.94 24.26 3.08
N GLY A 279 -14.60 23.13 2.83
CA GLY A 279 -15.42 22.93 1.62
C GLY A 279 -14.64 22.68 0.32
N LYS A 280 -13.30 22.55 0.39
CA LYS A 280 -12.47 22.26 -0.79
C LYS A 280 -12.17 20.77 -0.97
N ALA A 281 -12.63 19.90 -0.09
CA ALA A 281 -12.28 18.48 -0.11
C ALA A 281 -13.11 17.70 -1.14
N ILE A 282 -12.43 16.91 -1.97
CA ILE A 282 -13.03 15.81 -2.73
C ILE A 282 -12.66 14.53 -1.99
N LEU A 283 -13.65 13.85 -1.41
CA LEU A 283 -13.46 12.63 -0.62
C LEU A 283 -13.88 11.40 -1.41
N PHE A 284 -13.36 11.25 -2.62
CA PHE A 284 -13.67 10.12 -3.50
C PHE A 284 -12.55 9.08 -3.45
N PRO A 285 -12.80 7.82 -3.04
CA PRO A 285 -11.71 6.91 -2.67
C PRO A 285 -11.04 6.22 -3.88
N ASN A 286 -11.52 6.44 -5.11
CA ASN A 286 -11.09 5.73 -6.32
C ASN A 286 -10.56 6.65 -7.43
N VAL A 287 -9.42 6.31 -8.03
CA VAL A 287 -8.76 7.07 -9.13
C VAL A 287 -9.05 6.49 -10.53
N GLY A 288 -10.27 5.99 -10.73
CA GLY A 288 -10.69 5.26 -11.94
C GLY A 288 -10.50 3.75 -11.75
N GLY A 289 -11.61 3.02 -11.61
CA GLY A 289 -11.65 1.60 -11.24
C GLY A 289 -11.20 0.63 -12.32
N PHE A 290 -11.54 -0.65 -12.12
CA PHE A 290 -11.39 -1.73 -13.11
C PHE A 290 -12.71 -2.07 -13.81
N ASP A 291 -13.66 -1.13 -13.82
CA ASP A 291 -15.02 -1.32 -14.31
C ASP A 291 -15.06 -1.82 -15.76
N ASP A 292 -14.15 -1.34 -16.60
CA ASP A 292 -14.01 -1.72 -18.01
C ASP A 292 -13.25 -3.04 -18.20
N MET A 293 -12.56 -3.52 -17.16
CA MET A 293 -11.73 -4.73 -17.22
C MET A 293 -12.43 -5.95 -16.63
N ILE A 294 -13.54 -5.79 -15.90
CA ILE A 294 -14.20 -6.88 -15.19
C ILE A 294 -14.55 -8.06 -16.11
N SER A 295 -15.09 -7.79 -17.30
CA SER A 295 -15.44 -8.84 -18.28
C SER A 295 -14.23 -9.64 -18.78
N ASP A 296 -13.04 -9.02 -18.79
CA ASP A 296 -11.81 -9.61 -19.32
C ASP A 296 -11.04 -10.40 -18.26
N VAL A 297 -11.37 -10.22 -16.98
CA VAL A 297 -10.68 -10.83 -15.84
C VAL A 297 -11.57 -11.73 -14.98
N ASP A 298 -12.87 -11.85 -15.31
CA ASP A 298 -13.80 -12.70 -14.58
C ASP A 298 -13.66 -14.19 -14.96
N ALA A 299 -12.70 -14.86 -14.33
CA ALA A 299 -12.40 -16.28 -14.58
C ALA A 299 -12.82 -17.22 -13.44
N LEU A 300 -13.19 -16.70 -12.26
CA LEU A 300 -13.47 -17.51 -11.07
C LEU A 300 -14.98 -17.67 -10.87
N GLY A 301 -15.55 -18.69 -11.50
CA GLY A 301 -16.98 -19.00 -11.42
C GLY A 301 -17.37 -19.91 -10.24
N ASP A 302 -16.44 -20.70 -9.70
CA ASP A 302 -16.73 -21.72 -8.69
C ASP A 302 -16.29 -21.31 -7.28
N TRP A 303 -17.24 -20.76 -6.52
CA TRP A 303 -17.07 -20.42 -5.11
C TRP A 303 -17.18 -21.63 -4.18
N SER A 304 -17.38 -22.87 -4.67
CA SER A 304 -17.42 -24.06 -3.79
C SER A 304 -16.13 -24.28 -3.02
N ARG A 305 -15.02 -23.70 -3.51
CA ARG A 305 -13.74 -23.59 -2.82
C ARG A 305 -13.16 -22.19 -3.03
N CYS A 306 -13.10 -21.42 -1.95
CA CYS A 306 -12.50 -20.09 -1.98
C CYS A 306 -10.97 -20.20 -2.10
N SER A 307 -10.37 -19.24 -2.80
CA SER A 307 -8.92 -19.09 -2.87
C SER A 307 -8.54 -17.71 -2.36
N PHE A 308 -7.41 -17.62 -1.66
CA PHE A 308 -6.96 -16.40 -0.99
C PHE A 308 -5.69 -15.89 -1.66
N GLY A 309 -5.65 -14.60 -1.98
CA GLY A 309 -4.52 -14.00 -2.68
C GLY A 309 -4.15 -12.64 -2.07
N PHE A 310 -2.86 -12.45 -1.83
CA PHE A 310 -2.28 -11.14 -1.61
C PHE A 310 -1.60 -10.68 -2.91
N VAL A 311 -1.88 -9.46 -3.34
CA VAL A 311 -1.16 -8.80 -4.44
C VAL A 311 -0.68 -7.45 -3.95
N GLY A 312 0.60 -7.13 -4.06
CA GLY A 312 1.12 -5.81 -3.70
C GLY A 312 2.56 -5.81 -3.22
N SER A 313 3.08 -4.64 -2.89
CA SER A 313 4.46 -4.52 -2.42
C SER A 313 4.62 -4.94 -0.96
N ILE A 314 5.77 -5.51 -0.67
CA ILE A 314 6.26 -5.76 0.68
C ILE A 314 7.67 -5.16 0.73
N GLY A 315 7.85 -4.14 1.57
CA GLY A 315 9.15 -3.55 1.84
C GLY A 315 9.06 -2.36 2.80
N ILE A 316 10.14 -1.60 2.94
CA ILE A 316 10.30 -0.54 3.96
C ILE A 316 9.05 0.33 4.20
N PRO A 317 8.39 0.95 3.21
CA PRO A 317 7.24 1.84 3.47
C PRO A 317 6.04 1.13 4.11
N ASN A 318 5.97 -0.20 3.96
CA ASN A 318 4.91 -1.07 4.46
C ASN A 318 5.50 -2.33 5.13
N LEU A 319 6.59 -2.14 5.87
CA LEU A 319 7.35 -3.20 6.51
C LEU A 319 6.51 -4.17 7.36
N PRO A 320 5.43 -3.75 8.06
CA PRO A 320 4.57 -4.69 8.79
C PRO A 320 3.98 -5.82 7.93
N ARG A 321 3.93 -5.66 6.60
CA ARG A 321 3.51 -6.74 5.68
C ARG A 321 4.45 -7.94 5.69
N ILE A 322 5.73 -7.76 6.07
CA ILE A 322 6.68 -8.87 6.27
C ILE A 322 6.20 -9.75 7.41
N TYR A 323 5.80 -9.16 8.54
CA TYR A 323 5.27 -9.89 9.68
C TYR A 323 4.01 -10.68 9.28
N TRP A 324 3.04 -10.03 8.61
CA TRP A 324 1.84 -10.71 8.13
C TRP A 324 2.13 -11.89 7.20
N ALA A 325 3.08 -11.71 6.27
CA ALA A 325 3.51 -12.79 5.39
C ALA A 325 4.13 -13.95 6.17
N LEU A 326 5.06 -13.67 7.09
CA LEU A 326 5.74 -14.69 7.88
C LEU A 326 4.77 -15.44 8.82
N GLU A 327 3.89 -14.74 9.53
CA GLU A 327 2.87 -15.36 10.40
C GLU A 327 1.91 -16.24 9.61
N SER A 328 1.43 -15.77 8.45
CA SER A 328 0.54 -16.58 7.62
C SER A 328 1.20 -17.87 7.12
N LEU A 329 2.48 -17.79 6.72
CA LEU A 329 3.26 -18.94 6.29
C LEU A 329 3.53 -19.89 7.46
N HIS A 330 3.85 -19.35 8.64
CA HIS A 330 4.11 -20.13 9.85
C HIS A 330 2.87 -20.94 10.26
N ARG A 331 1.69 -20.32 10.18
CA ARG A 331 0.39 -20.96 10.45
C ARG A 331 -0.18 -21.74 9.27
N LYS A 332 0.54 -21.82 8.15
CA LYS A 332 0.13 -22.54 6.92
C LYS A 332 -1.21 -22.05 6.36
N LEU A 333 -1.49 -20.76 6.46
CA LEU A 333 -2.70 -20.16 5.88
C LEU A 333 -2.68 -20.27 4.35
N PRO A 334 -3.82 -20.49 3.69
CA PRO A 334 -3.92 -20.75 2.25
C PRO A 334 -3.79 -19.48 1.39
N ILE A 335 -2.91 -18.54 1.76
CA ILE A 335 -2.74 -17.25 1.08
C ILE A 335 -1.64 -17.36 0.02
N LYS A 336 -2.01 -17.14 -1.25
CA LYS A 336 -1.05 -17.00 -2.34
C LYS A 336 -0.48 -15.58 -2.38
N TYR A 337 0.82 -15.44 -2.19
CA TYR A 337 1.52 -14.15 -2.25
C TYR A 337 2.02 -13.84 -3.68
N ASN A 338 1.53 -12.74 -4.25
CA ASN A 338 2.04 -12.14 -5.50
C ASN A 338 2.65 -10.78 -5.17
N VAL A 339 3.92 -10.77 -4.78
CA VAL A 339 4.62 -9.55 -4.38
C VAL A 339 4.98 -8.71 -5.61
N THR A 340 4.59 -7.43 -5.61
CA THR A 340 4.91 -6.47 -6.68
C THR A 340 6.05 -5.54 -6.27
N GLU A 341 6.84 -5.09 -7.24
CA GLU A 341 7.99 -4.20 -7.02
C GLU A 341 7.81 -2.87 -7.76
N PRO A 342 7.00 -1.92 -7.22
CA PRO A 342 6.72 -0.68 -7.93
C PRO A 342 7.97 0.20 -8.14
N GLY A 343 9.01 0.02 -7.32
CA GLY A 343 10.30 0.69 -7.47
C GLY A 343 11.16 0.18 -8.63
N ARG A 344 10.72 -0.87 -9.34
CA ARG A 344 11.44 -1.47 -10.47
C ARG A 344 10.60 -1.39 -11.74
N ASP A 345 11.24 -1.00 -12.84
CA ASP A 345 10.63 -1.03 -14.16
C ASP A 345 10.32 -2.48 -14.56
N ASP A 346 9.06 -2.71 -14.96
CA ASP A 346 8.56 -4.00 -15.43
C ASP A 346 8.72 -4.15 -16.96
N GLY A 347 9.20 -3.11 -17.65
CA GLY A 347 9.36 -3.09 -19.10
C GLY A 347 8.05 -3.00 -19.87
N MET A 348 6.91 -2.76 -19.19
CA MET A 348 5.58 -2.75 -19.81
C MET A 348 5.12 -1.32 -20.16
N SER A 349 4.08 -1.22 -21.00
CA SER A 349 3.29 0.01 -21.09
C SER A 349 2.42 0.19 -19.84
N ARG A 350 1.89 1.40 -19.60
CA ARG A 350 0.99 1.65 -18.47
C ARG A 350 -0.25 0.75 -18.53
N GLU A 351 -0.81 0.60 -19.72
CA GLU A 351 -1.98 -0.22 -20.00
C GLU A 351 -1.70 -1.71 -19.74
N ALA A 352 -0.57 -2.22 -20.24
CA ALA A 352 -0.20 -3.62 -20.07
C ALA A 352 0.11 -3.94 -18.60
N SER A 353 0.83 -3.05 -17.91
CA SER A 353 1.13 -3.19 -16.47
C SER A 353 -0.17 -3.19 -15.64
N LEU A 354 -1.08 -2.23 -15.91
CA LEU A 354 -2.38 -2.14 -15.24
C LEU A 354 -3.24 -3.39 -15.44
N TYR A 355 -3.31 -3.90 -16.67
CA TYR A 355 -4.08 -5.10 -17.00
C TYR A 355 -3.49 -6.36 -16.36
N SER A 356 -2.15 -6.49 -16.36
CA SER A 356 -1.45 -7.57 -15.67
C SER A 356 -1.74 -7.55 -14.17
N TYR A 357 -1.70 -6.37 -13.55
CA TYR A 357 -2.04 -6.19 -12.14
C TYR A 357 -3.51 -6.51 -11.82
N ALA A 358 -4.45 -6.05 -12.64
CA ALA A 358 -5.88 -6.38 -12.49
C ALA A 358 -6.13 -7.89 -12.56
N LYS A 359 -5.45 -8.59 -13.50
CA LYS A 359 -5.51 -10.06 -13.60
C LYS A 359 -4.98 -10.76 -12.35
N LEU A 360 -3.88 -10.27 -11.78
CA LEU A 360 -3.34 -10.83 -10.54
C LEU A 360 -4.32 -10.64 -9.38
N LEU A 361 -4.93 -9.46 -9.25
CA LEU A 361 -5.96 -9.20 -8.23
C LEU A 361 -7.19 -10.08 -8.41
N ALA A 362 -7.63 -10.31 -9.65
CA ALA A 362 -8.78 -11.16 -9.95
C ALA A 362 -8.50 -12.67 -9.86
N SER A 363 -7.24 -13.08 -9.62
CA SER A 363 -6.81 -14.49 -9.65
C SER A 363 -7.19 -15.31 -8.41
N SER A 364 -7.77 -14.66 -7.39
CA SER A 364 -8.31 -15.28 -6.18
C SER A 364 -9.74 -14.82 -5.91
N HIS A 365 -10.52 -15.66 -5.23
CA HIS A 365 -11.88 -15.30 -4.80
C HIS A 365 -11.84 -14.20 -3.72
N VAL A 366 -10.83 -14.28 -2.84
CA VAL A 366 -10.61 -13.37 -1.73
C VAL A 366 -9.30 -12.63 -1.93
N GLY A 367 -9.35 -11.31 -1.94
CA GLY A 367 -8.18 -10.44 -1.89
C GLY A 367 -7.82 -10.13 -0.44
N VAL A 368 -6.70 -10.66 0.04
CA VAL A 368 -6.18 -10.36 1.37
C VAL A 368 -5.34 -9.09 1.30
N ASN A 369 -5.67 -8.11 2.15
CA ASN A 369 -5.02 -6.81 2.15
C ASN A 369 -4.46 -6.43 3.52
N PHE A 370 -3.21 -5.95 3.53
CA PHE A 370 -2.52 -5.43 4.71
C PHE A 370 -2.23 -3.95 4.50
N VAL A 371 -2.56 -3.13 5.49
CA VAL A 371 -2.77 -1.68 5.31
C VAL A 371 -1.85 -0.81 6.16
N LYS A 372 -1.11 -1.37 7.12
CA LYS A 372 -0.20 -0.58 7.96
C LYS A 372 1.03 -0.06 7.20
N ARG A 373 1.41 1.16 7.55
CA ARG A 373 2.69 1.80 7.21
C ARG A 373 3.79 1.41 8.21
N LEU A 374 5.02 1.83 7.91
CA LEU A 374 6.17 1.64 8.80
C LEU A 374 5.96 2.20 10.21
N ASP A 375 5.23 3.31 10.35
CA ASP A 375 4.90 3.95 11.63
C ASP A 375 3.71 3.29 12.35
N GLY A 376 3.13 2.23 11.79
CA GLY A 376 1.96 1.52 12.32
C GLY A 376 0.62 2.14 11.91
N THR A 377 0.60 3.29 11.25
CA THR A 377 -0.64 3.95 10.83
C THR A 377 -1.37 3.10 9.77
N PRO A 378 -2.64 2.70 9.99
CA PRO A 378 -3.44 2.01 8.99
C PRO A 378 -3.96 3.01 7.94
N ILE A 379 -3.80 2.70 6.65
CA ILE A 379 -4.21 3.60 5.56
C ILE A 379 -5.16 2.93 4.57
N LEU A 380 -5.97 3.72 3.85
CA LEU A 380 -6.71 3.19 2.71
C LEU A 380 -5.74 2.99 1.54
N THR A 381 -5.64 1.76 1.04
CA THR A 381 -4.81 1.46 -0.12
C THR A 381 -5.66 1.37 -1.38
N GLY A 382 -5.11 1.60 -2.57
CA GLY A 382 -5.86 1.40 -3.82
C GLY A 382 -6.51 0.00 -3.92
N ARG A 383 -5.83 -1.02 -3.40
CA ARG A 383 -6.31 -2.41 -3.33
C ARG A 383 -7.66 -2.57 -2.64
N THR A 384 -7.93 -1.72 -1.65
CA THR A 384 -9.16 -1.74 -0.88
C THR A 384 -10.38 -1.59 -1.80
N LEU A 385 -10.29 -0.76 -2.83
CA LEU A 385 -11.36 -0.61 -3.81
C LEU A 385 -11.20 -1.50 -5.02
N GLU A 386 -9.97 -1.72 -5.43
CA GLU A 386 -9.65 -2.51 -6.63
C GLU A 386 -10.17 -3.94 -6.51
N VAL A 387 -10.01 -4.59 -5.36
CA VAL A 387 -10.54 -5.95 -5.11
C VAL A 387 -12.06 -5.98 -5.22
N VAL A 388 -12.73 -5.01 -4.57
CA VAL A 388 -14.20 -4.90 -4.58
C VAL A 388 -14.73 -4.58 -5.99
N SER A 389 -14.04 -3.72 -6.73
CA SER A 389 -14.38 -3.37 -8.12
C SER A 389 -14.34 -4.58 -9.06
N LEU A 390 -13.51 -5.57 -8.75
CA LEU A 390 -13.35 -6.83 -9.50
C LEU A 390 -14.30 -7.93 -9.02
N LYS A 391 -15.28 -7.61 -8.18
CA LYS A 391 -16.24 -8.57 -7.63
C LYS A 391 -15.56 -9.74 -6.92
N ARG A 392 -14.54 -9.40 -6.13
CA ARG A 392 -13.83 -10.31 -5.22
C ARG A 392 -14.10 -9.89 -3.79
N LEU A 393 -14.08 -10.86 -2.87
CA LEU A 393 -14.24 -10.56 -1.45
C LEU A 393 -12.97 -9.89 -0.94
N LEU A 394 -13.09 -8.70 -0.35
CA LEU A 394 -11.98 -8.08 0.37
C LEU A 394 -11.93 -8.63 1.80
N LEU A 395 -10.78 -9.18 2.18
CA LEU A 395 -10.43 -9.50 3.56
C LEU A 395 -9.25 -8.60 3.98
N GLN A 396 -9.47 -7.65 4.87
CA GLN A 396 -8.51 -6.55 5.09
C GLN A 396 -8.13 -6.34 6.55
N GLU A 397 -6.85 -6.09 6.81
CA GLU A 397 -6.38 -5.62 8.10
C GLU A 397 -7.14 -4.34 8.51
N ARG A 398 -7.67 -4.29 9.73
CA ARG A 398 -8.57 -3.24 10.21
C ARG A 398 -8.03 -1.84 9.90
N CYS A 399 -8.82 -1.09 9.13
CA CYS A 399 -8.53 0.28 8.73
C CYS A 399 -9.74 1.16 9.05
N PRO A 400 -9.69 2.04 10.07
CA PRO A 400 -10.82 2.89 10.42
C PRO A 400 -11.34 3.78 9.27
N ALA A 401 -10.47 4.17 8.33
CA ALA A 401 -10.86 4.96 7.16
C ALA A 401 -11.78 4.18 6.19
N MET A 402 -11.70 2.83 6.17
CA MET A 402 -12.55 1.99 5.32
C MET A 402 -14.02 2.10 5.73
N ASN A 403 -14.29 2.23 7.03
CA ASN A 403 -15.66 2.31 7.58
C ASN A 403 -16.37 3.62 7.21
N SER A 404 -15.66 4.59 6.62
CA SER A 404 -16.26 5.78 6.03
C SER A 404 -16.85 5.51 4.63
N TYR A 405 -16.49 4.40 3.99
CA TYR A 405 -16.85 4.08 2.62
C TYR A 405 -17.63 2.77 2.48
N PHE A 406 -17.35 1.76 3.30
CA PHE A 406 -18.03 0.47 3.24
C PHE A 406 -18.42 -0.02 4.63
N ALA A 407 -19.43 -0.89 4.71
CA ALA A 407 -19.83 -1.57 5.93
C ALA A 407 -19.14 -2.94 6.03
N GLU A 408 -18.51 -3.20 7.18
CA GLU A 408 -17.94 -4.51 7.53
C GLU A 408 -19.07 -5.54 7.69
N GLY A 409 -18.83 -6.79 7.30
CA GLY A 409 -19.82 -7.87 7.30
C GLY A 409 -20.81 -7.82 6.13
N GLU A 410 -21.01 -6.65 5.50
CA GLU A 410 -21.89 -6.46 4.35
C GLU A 410 -21.12 -6.38 3.03
N HIS A 411 -20.05 -5.57 2.98
CA HIS A 411 -19.28 -5.30 1.76
C HIS A 411 -17.88 -5.90 1.75
N PHE A 412 -17.32 -6.15 2.94
CA PHE A 412 -15.99 -6.71 3.14
C PHE A 412 -15.88 -7.35 4.53
N LEU A 413 -14.79 -8.07 4.78
CA LEU A 413 -14.45 -8.60 6.11
C LEU A 413 -13.14 -7.98 6.59
N ASP A 414 -13.04 -7.73 7.89
CA ASP A 414 -11.81 -7.22 8.51
C ASP A 414 -11.18 -8.20 9.52
N PHE A 415 -9.91 -7.95 9.85
CA PHE A 415 -9.20 -8.63 10.92
C PHE A 415 -8.23 -7.68 11.60
N SER A 416 -8.03 -7.82 12.91
CA SER A 416 -7.13 -6.94 13.68
C SER A 416 -5.81 -7.60 14.05
N ASP A 417 -5.77 -8.93 14.10
CA ASP A 417 -4.62 -9.75 14.47
C ASP A 417 -4.59 -11.07 13.67
N ILE A 418 -3.59 -11.91 13.93
CA ILE A 418 -3.40 -13.17 13.21
C ILE A 418 -4.47 -14.21 13.53
N ASP A 419 -5.01 -14.23 14.74
CA ASP A 419 -6.09 -15.15 15.12
C ASP A 419 -7.41 -14.76 14.43
N GLY A 420 -7.68 -13.45 14.33
CA GLY A 420 -8.77 -12.90 13.54
C GLY A 420 -8.64 -13.22 12.05
N LEU A 421 -7.43 -13.16 11.50
CA LEU A 421 -7.19 -13.57 10.12
C LEU A 421 -7.47 -15.07 9.91
N CYS A 422 -7.03 -15.93 10.85
CA CYS A 422 -7.34 -17.38 10.81
C CYS A 422 -8.85 -17.61 10.84
N THR A 423 -9.54 -16.98 11.80
CA THR A 423 -11.00 -17.09 11.98
C THR A 423 -11.76 -16.66 10.72
N ALA A 424 -11.35 -15.56 10.09
CA ALA A 424 -11.99 -15.07 8.87
C ALA A 424 -11.78 -16.02 7.68
N ILE A 425 -10.58 -16.61 7.56
CA ILE A 425 -10.31 -17.63 6.53
C ILE A 425 -11.18 -18.86 6.73
N GLU A 426 -11.21 -19.41 7.95
CA GLU A 426 -12.05 -20.57 8.32
C GLU A 426 -13.53 -20.29 8.03
N PHE A 427 -14.03 -19.13 8.42
CA PHE A 427 -15.40 -18.70 8.10
C PHE A 427 -15.68 -18.71 6.59
N ILE A 428 -14.76 -18.19 5.78
CA ILE A 428 -14.93 -18.14 4.32
C ILE A 428 -14.91 -19.55 3.70
N GLU A 429 -14.08 -20.45 4.23
CA GLU A 429 -14.00 -21.85 3.79
C GLU A 429 -15.25 -22.65 4.17
N ASP A 430 -15.78 -22.43 5.37
CA ASP A 430 -17.00 -23.10 5.87
C ASP A 430 -18.29 -22.51 5.30
N HIS A 431 -18.27 -21.23 4.91
CA HIS A 431 -19.43 -20.49 4.42
C HIS A 431 -19.21 -19.79 3.06
N PRO A 432 -18.80 -20.53 2.01
CA PRO A 432 -18.45 -19.94 0.71
C PRO A 432 -19.59 -19.18 0.03
N LYS A 433 -20.84 -19.61 0.25
CA LYS A 433 -22.03 -18.92 -0.28
C LYS A 433 -22.20 -17.53 0.36
N THR A 434 -21.97 -17.43 1.66
CA THR A 434 -22.03 -16.16 2.39
C THR A 434 -20.89 -15.26 1.94
N ALA A 435 -19.67 -15.79 1.83
CA ALA A 435 -18.52 -15.05 1.30
C ALA A 435 -18.78 -14.47 -0.11
N ARG A 436 -19.39 -15.28 -1.01
CA ARG A 436 -19.81 -14.83 -2.33
C ARG A 436 -20.85 -13.71 -2.28
N MET A 437 -21.83 -13.82 -1.37
CA MET A 437 -22.86 -12.80 -1.19
C MET A 437 -22.23 -11.47 -0.77
N ILE A 438 -21.34 -11.47 0.23
CA ILE A 438 -20.61 -10.27 0.67
C ILE A 438 -19.81 -9.66 -0.50
N ALA A 439 -19.12 -10.50 -1.30
CA ALA A 439 -18.39 -10.02 -2.47
C ALA A 439 -19.30 -9.37 -3.53
N HIS A 440 -20.51 -9.91 -3.73
CA HIS A 440 -21.49 -9.34 -4.65
C HIS A 440 -22.05 -8.02 -4.11
N GLU A 441 -22.48 -7.98 -2.85
CA GLU A 441 -23.03 -6.76 -2.22
C GLU A 441 -21.98 -5.65 -2.21
N GLY A 442 -20.73 -5.95 -1.85
CA GLY A 442 -19.63 -4.99 -1.91
C GLY A 442 -19.40 -4.45 -3.33
N HIS A 443 -19.43 -5.31 -4.34
CA HIS A 443 -19.29 -4.90 -5.74
C HIS A 443 -20.47 -4.03 -6.22
N ASP A 444 -21.70 -4.43 -5.92
CA ASP A 444 -22.89 -3.69 -6.32
C ASP A 444 -22.91 -2.31 -5.65
N TYR A 445 -22.55 -2.25 -4.36
CA TYR A 445 -22.37 -0.98 -3.64
C TYR A 445 -21.26 -0.12 -4.27
N TYR A 446 -20.11 -0.72 -4.61
CA TYR A 446 -19.05 -0.03 -5.34
C TYR A 446 -19.55 0.55 -6.67
N MET A 447 -20.30 -0.22 -7.47
CA MET A 447 -20.81 0.26 -8.75
C MET A 447 -21.77 1.45 -8.58
N GLN A 448 -22.59 1.42 -7.52
CA GLN A 448 -23.56 2.45 -7.19
C GLN A 448 -22.94 3.72 -6.60
N HIS A 449 -21.77 3.65 -5.96
CA HIS A 449 -21.20 4.77 -5.21
C HIS A 449 -19.80 5.22 -5.66
N TYR A 450 -18.95 4.31 -6.13
CA TYR A 450 -17.51 4.56 -6.32
C TYR A 450 -16.93 4.14 -7.68
N SER A 451 -17.78 3.66 -8.60
CA SER A 451 -17.38 3.37 -9.99
C SER A 451 -16.79 4.61 -10.68
N GLY A 452 -16.08 4.37 -11.78
CA GLY A 452 -15.58 5.43 -12.65
C GLY A 452 -16.70 6.34 -13.14
N ARG A 453 -17.87 5.80 -13.48
CA ARG A 453 -19.04 6.64 -13.78
C ARG A 453 -19.40 7.57 -12.62
N LYS A 454 -19.41 7.04 -11.39
CA LYS A 454 -19.73 7.83 -10.17
C LYS A 454 -18.67 8.89 -9.86
N LEU A 455 -17.41 8.63 -10.19
CA LEU A 455 -16.35 9.64 -10.13
C LEU A 455 -16.69 10.84 -11.02
N VAL A 456 -17.11 10.59 -12.26
CA VAL A 456 -17.47 11.66 -13.22
C VAL A 456 -18.73 12.41 -12.78
N GLU A 457 -19.77 11.69 -12.31
CA GLU A 457 -20.99 12.32 -11.77
C GLU A 457 -20.67 13.22 -10.56
N HIS A 458 -19.74 12.79 -9.69
CA HIS A 458 -19.30 13.58 -8.54
C HIS A 458 -18.49 14.82 -8.96
N PHE A 459 -17.55 14.66 -9.89
CA PHE A 459 -16.76 15.77 -10.41
C PHE A 459 -17.64 16.82 -11.07
N GLN A 460 -18.66 16.42 -11.82
CA GLN A 460 -19.54 17.38 -12.47
C GLN A 460 -20.26 18.29 -11.48
N VAL A 461 -20.73 17.75 -10.35
CA VAL A 461 -21.33 18.55 -9.27
C VAL A 461 -20.36 19.60 -8.77
N LEU A 462 -19.10 19.22 -8.53
CA LEU A 462 -18.06 20.12 -8.01
C LEU A 462 -17.62 21.20 -9.02
N LEU A 463 -17.71 20.90 -10.31
CA LEU A 463 -17.36 21.85 -11.37
C LEU A 463 -18.50 22.85 -11.67
N ASP A 464 -19.67 22.71 -11.03
CA ASP A 464 -20.89 23.48 -11.29
C ASP A 464 -21.30 23.45 -12.78
N LEU A 465 -21.28 22.26 -13.39
CA LEU A 465 -21.54 22.04 -14.83
C LEU A 465 -22.93 21.45 -15.12
#